data_AF-A0A1B6AH42-F1
#
_entry.id   AF-A0A1B6AH42-F1
#
_cell.length_a   1.000
_cell.length_b   1.000
_cell.length_c   1.000
_cell.angle_alpha   90.00
_cell.angle_beta   90.00
_cell.angle_gamma   90.00
#
_symmetry.space_group_name_H-M   'P 1'
#
loop_
_entity.id
_entity.type
_entity.pdbx_description
1 polymer ?
#
loop_
_entity_poly.entity_id
_entity_poly.type
_entity_poly.pdbx_seq_one_letter_code
_entity_poly.pdbx_strand_id
1 'polypeptide(L)'
;MPVLRQITTCPMPAAHAVEGRSRKAGRALEYQVKVCTRHRSLTQDWPGRQISHAPDGRCGTVLDHRAYEQVVQSHGDQWIGPLTTQRLRDYGGDVAAMLRAAHDWLAAVFKDPEMQRYEIHGAVVTALDHAARLAEAVASGRLDPETGKAQVLAALGVAETIDVVSRGA
;
A
#
# COMPACT_ATOMS: atom_id res chain seq x y z
N MET A 1 -5.51 -15.17 2.83
CA MET A 1 -5.90 -13.77 3.04
C MET A 1 -4.65 -12.92 2.92
N PRO A 2 -4.55 -11.98 1.97
CA PRO A 2 -3.29 -11.29 1.75
C PRO A 2 -3.02 -10.30 2.89
N VAL A 3 -1.77 -10.31 3.36
CA VAL A 3 -1.16 -9.12 3.98
C VAL A 3 -1.07 -8.09 2.87
N LEU A 4 -1.77 -6.97 3.02
CA LEU A 4 -1.95 -6.01 1.93
C LEU A 4 -1.00 -4.81 2.03
N ARG A 5 -0.41 -4.58 3.20
CA ARG A 5 0.53 -3.49 3.41
C ARG A 5 1.54 -3.85 4.51
N GLN A 6 2.80 -3.49 4.30
CA GLN A 6 3.86 -3.61 5.30
C GLN A 6 4.39 -2.20 5.57
N ILE A 7 4.17 -1.67 6.78
CA ILE A 7 4.49 -0.26 7.10
C ILE A 7 5.87 -0.07 7.75
N THR A 8 6.60 -1.16 7.99
CA THR A 8 8.00 -1.16 8.47
C THR A 8 8.63 -2.52 8.19
N THR A 9 9.95 -2.58 8.02
CA THR A 9 10.73 -3.83 7.84
C THR A 9 11.20 -4.46 9.15
N CYS A 10 10.73 -3.96 10.29
CA CYS A 10 11.13 -4.45 11.60
C CYS A 10 10.93 -5.98 11.73
N PRO A 11 11.99 -6.75 12.05
CA PRO A 11 11.89 -8.21 12.15
C PRO A 11 11.24 -8.66 13.47
N MET A 12 11.02 -7.73 14.41
CA MET A 12 10.50 -8.04 15.73
C MET A 12 9.06 -8.58 15.65
N PRO A 13 8.68 -9.50 16.55
CA PRO A 13 7.29 -9.92 16.67
C PRO A 13 6.41 -8.72 17.03
N ALA A 14 5.17 -8.74 16.54
CA ALA A 14 4.18 -7.75 16.94
C ALA A 14 3.85 -7.92 18.44
N ALA A 15 3.61 -6.79 19.11
CA ALA A 15 3.21 -6.74 20.52
C ALA A 15 1.94 -5.91 20.74
N HIS A 16 1.62 -5.02 19.79
CA HIS A 16 0.44 -4.18 19.77
C HIS A 16 -0.29 -4.34 18.45
N ALA A 17 -1.60 -4.26 18.48
CA ALA A 17 -2.38 -4.16 17.26
C ALA A 17 -3.58 -3.22 17.42
N VAL A 18 -3.95 -2.61 16.31
CA VAL A 18 -5.12 -1.73 16.17
C VAL A 18 -6.05 -2.34 15.15
N GLU A 19 -7.32 -2.48 15.53
CA GLU A 19 -8.39 -2.97 14.67
C GLU A 19 -9.32 -1.83 14.27
N GLY A 20 -9.45 -1.60 12.97
CA GLY A 20 -10.55 -0.85 12.39
C GLY A 20 -11.75 -1.78 12.22
N ARG A 21 -12.88 -1.47 12.86
CA ARG A 21 -14.11 -2.27 12.75
C ARG A 21 -15.03 -1.70 11.69
N SER A 22 -15.64 -2.58 10.90
CA SER A 22 -16.68 -2.14 9.98
C SER A 22 -17.97 -1.87 10.72
N ARG A 23 -18.69 -0.85 10.27
CA ARG A 23 -20.09 -0.63 10.66
C ARG A 23 -21.05 -1.50 9.84
N LYS A 24 -20.55 -2.20 8.81
CA LYS A 24 -21.37 -3.02 7.90
C LYS A 24 -21.58 -4.42 8.48
N ALA A 25 -22.85 -4.87 8.52
CA ALA A 25 -23.19 -6.22 8.93
C ALA A 25 -22.47 -7.27 8.06
N GLY A 26 -21.84 -8.27 8.70
CA GLY A 26 -21.13 -9.35 8.02
C GLY A 26 -19.62 -9.15 7.79
N ARG A 27 -19.04 -7.98 8.12
CA ARG A 27 -17.58 -7.77 8.17
C ARG A 27 -17.16 -7.23 9.53
N ALA A 28 -16.65 -8.11 10.40
CA ALA A 28 -16.25 -7.70 11.75
C ALA A 28 -15.04 -6.74 11.77
N LEU A 29 -14.17 -6.81 10.75
CA LEU A 29 -12.93 -6.04 10.64
C LEU A 29 -12.80 -5.41 9.25
N GLU A 30 -12.36 -4.15 9.21
CA GLU A 30 -11.92 -3.45 8.00
C GLU A 30 -10.42 -3.53 7.85
N TYR A 31 -9.66 -3.43 8.94
CA TYR A 31 -8.22 -3.69 8.92
C TYR A 31 -7.71 -4.04 10.30
N GLN A 32 -6.52 -4.62 10.33
CA GLN A 32 -5.74 -4.86 11.52
C GLN A 32 -4.29 -4.48 11.23
N VAL A 33 -3.73 -3.58 12.03
CA VAL A 33 -2.30 -3.22 11.98
C VAL A 33 -1.61 -3.82 13.18
N LYS A 34 -0.43 -4.40 12.96
CA LYS A 34 0.36 -5.07 14.00
C LYS A 34 1.76 -4.45 14.08
N VAL A 35 2.19 -4.02 15.27
CA VAL A 35 3.50 -3.39 15.50
C VAL A 35 4.15 -3.89 16.79
N CYS A 36 5.48 -3.86 16.86
CA CYS A 36 6.22 -4.16 18.09
C CYS A 36 6.20 -2.95 19.05
N THR A 37 6.66 -3.16 20.29
CA THR A 37 6.72 -2.10 21.32
C THR A 37 7.49 -0.86 20.86
N ARG A 38 8.58 -1.06 20.09
CA ARG A 38 9.40 0.04 19.55
C ARG A 38 8.64 0.89 18.53
N HIS A 39 7.73 0.28 17.77
CA HIS A 39 6.97 0.93 16.69
C HIS A 39 5.53 1.22 17.08
N ARG A 40 5.17 1.22 18.36
CA ARG A 40 3.81 1.52 18.82
C ARG A 40 3.30 2.87 18.31
N SER A 41 4.20 3.84 18.14
CA SER A 41 3.88 5.18 17.62
C SER A 41 3.34 5.14 16.20
N LEU A 42 3.78 4.18 15.37
CA LEU A 42 3.24 4.02 14.00
C LEU A 42 1.73 3.74 13.99
N THR A 43 1.15 3.31 15.11
CA THR A 43 -0.28 3.02 15.24
C THR A 43 -1.04 4.01 16.11
N GLN A 44 -0.39 5.06 16.64
CA GLN A 44 -1.05 6.01 17.56
C GLN A 44 -2.17 6.79 16.88
N ASP A 45 -1.95 7.21 15.63
CA ASP A 45 -2.93 8.00 14.87
C ASP A 45 -3.82 7.16 13.96
N TRP A 46 -3.68 5.83 14.02
CA TRP A 46 -4.55 4.95 13.24
C TRP A 46 -5.96 4.97 13.83
N PRO A 47 -7.00 5.18 13.01
CA PRO A 47 -8.36 5.02 13.48
C PRO A 47 -8.56 3.57 13.98
N GLY A 48 -9.45 3.37 14.95
CA GLY A 48 -9.78 2.03 15.46
C GLY A 48 -9.44 1.83 16.94
N ARG A 49 -9.54 0.58 17.38
CA ARG A 49 -9.37 0.20 18.79
C ARG A 49 -8.13 -0.66 18.96
N GLN A 50 -7.32 -0.34 19.97
CA GLN A 50 -6.24 -1.23 20.40
C GLN A 50 -6.80 -2.54 20.93
N ILE A 51 -6.20 -3.65 20.54
CA ILE A 51 -6.54 -4.96 21.07
C ILE A 51 -5.66 -5.32 22.27
N SER A 52 -6.26 -5.99 23.25
CA SER A 52 -5.61 -6.40 24.50
C SER A 52 -4.89 -7.74 24.40
N HIS A 53 -5.17 -8.52 23.36
CA HIS A 53 -4.56 -9.83 23.14
C HIS A 53 -3.26 -9.67 22.37
N ALA A 54 -2.25 -10.48 22.68
CA ALA A 54 -0.99 -10.46 21.97
C ALA A 54 -1.22 -10.78 20.48
N PRO A 55 -0.89 -9.86 19.55
CA PRO A 55 -1.04 -10.13 18.14
C PRO A 55 0.03 -11.13 17.69
N ASP A 56 -0.35 -12.02 16.78
CA ASP A 56 0.57 -12.90 16.07
C ASP A 56 1.21 -12.19 14.86
N GLY A 57 2.36 -12.68 14.41
CA GLY A 57 3.04 -12.17 13.21
C GLY A 57 4.10 -11.09 13.47
N ARG A 58 4.54 -10.43 12.39
CA ARG A 58 5.66 -9.49 12.43
C ARG A 58 5.19 -8.06 12.60
N CYS A 59 6.06 -7.23 13.18
CA CYS A 59 5.88 -5.80 13.21
C CYS A 59 5.72 -5.25 11.78
N GLY A 60 4.81 -4.29 11.61
CA GLY A 60 4.52 -3.65 10.34
C GLY A 60 3.45 -4.35 9.50
N THR A 61 2.98 -5.54 9.90
CA THR A 61 1.96 -6.27 9.14
C THR A 61 0.60 -5.57 9.22
N VAL A 62 0.02 -5.29 8.06
CA VAL A 62 -1.36 -4.80 7.92
C VAL A 62 -2.20 -5.84 7.17
N LEU A 63 -3.26 -6.30 7.82
CA LEU A 63 -4.34 -7.06 7.20
C LEU A 63 -5.43 -6.07 6.83
N ASP A 64 -5.80 -5.98 5.55
CA ASP A 64 -6.86 -5.10 5.09
C ASP A 64 -8.00 -5.93 4.50
N HIS A 65 -9.22 -5.67 4.93
CA HIS A 65 -10.44 -6.37 4.55
C HIS A 65 -11.43 -5.44 3.84
N ARG A 66 -11.03 -4.19 3.58
CA ARG A 66 -11.79 -3.24 2.79
C ARG A 66 -11.91 -3.73 1.35
N ALA A 67 -12.91 -3.22 0.63
CA ALA A 67 -13.04 -3.51 -0.80
C ALA A 67 -11.80 -3.00 -1.56
N TYR A 68 -11.48 -3.65 -2.69
CA TYR A 68 -10.32 -3.30 -3.53
C TYR A 68 -10.22 -1.79 -3.78
N GLU A 69 -11.34 -1.17 -4.18
CA GLU A 69 -11.40 0.24 -4.54
C GLU A 69 -11.06 1.15 -3.34
N GLN A 70 -11.46 0.74 -2.13
CA GLN A 70 -11.15 1.48 -0.89
C GLN A 70 -9.66 1.36 -0.51
N VAL A 71 -9.05 0.19 -0.74
CA VAL A 71 -7.61 -0.02 -0.49
C VAL A 71 -6.79 0.79 -1.48
N VAL A 72 -7.13 0.76 -2.77
CA VAL A 72 -6.44 1.58 -3.79
C VAL A 72 -6.60 3.07 -3.50
N GLN A 73 -7.79 3.53 -3.12
CA GLN A 73 -8.00 4.91 -2.70
C GLN A 73 -7.09 5.29 -1.53
N SER A 74 -6.91 4.38 -0.55
CA SER A 74 -6.02 4.58 0.59
C SER A 74 -4.55 4.75 0.15
N HIS A 75 -4.05 3.92 -0.78
CA HIS A 75 -2.71 4.10 -1.35
C HIS A 75 -2.62 5.42 -2.13
N GLY A 76 -3.64 5.75 -2.91
CA GLY A 76 -3.76 7.00 -3.64
C GLY A 76 -3.63 8.24 -2.74
N ASP A 77 -4.40 8.30 -1.65
CA ASP A 77 -4.44 9.50 -0.80
C ASP A 77 -3.25 9.61 0.16
N GLN A 78 -2.78 8.49 0.71
CA GLN A 78 -1.78 8.51 1.80
C GLN A 78 -0.34 8.35 1.31
N TRP A 79 -0.14 7.81 0.11
CA TRP A 79 1.19 7.45 -0.37
C TRP A 79 1.46 7.97 -1.78
N ILE A 80 0.73 7.49 -2.79
CA ILE A 80 0.97 7.84 -4.20
C ILE A 80 0.77 9.34 -4.42
N GLY A 81 -0.31 9.93 -3.89
CA GLY A 81 -0.60 11.35 -4.02
C GLY A 81 0.46 12.24 -3.39
N PRO A 82 0.85 12.03 -2.12
CA PRO A 82 1.98 12.74 -1.52
C PRO A 82 3.31 12.56 -2.27
N LEU A 83 3.54 11.38 -2.89
CA LEU A 83 4.77 11.07 -3.62
C LEU A 83 4.80 11.66 -5.04
N THR A 84 3.68 11.67 -5.75
CA THR A 84 3.61 11.90 -7.21
C THR A 84 2.60 12.96 -7.62
N THR A 85 1.86 13.53 -6.67
CA THR A 85 0.66 14.37 -6.86
C THR A 85 -0.55 13.68 -7.50
N GLN A 86 -0.43 12.42 -7.92
CA GLN A 86 -1.51 11.69 -8.60
C GLN A 86 -2.50 11.10 -7.59
N ARG A 87 -3.80 11.39 -7.74
CA ARG A 87 -4.86 10.88 -6.86
C ARG A 87 -5.96 10.22 -7.67
N LEU A 88 -6.49 9.11 -7.17
CA LEU A 88 -7.49 8.29 -7.88
C LEU A 88 -8.72 9.09 -8.33
N ARG A 89 -9.16 10.05 -7.51
CA ARG A 89 -10.30 10.93 -7.81
C ARG A 89 -10.11 11.80 -9.04
N ASP A 90 -8.87 12.19 -9.34
CA ASP A 90 -8.55 13.03 -10.50
C ASP A 90 -8.65 12.23 -11.82
N TYR A 91 -8.71 10.91 -11.71
CA TYR A 91 -8.88 9.95 -12.81
C TYR A 91 -10.28 9.31 -12.82
N GLY A 92 -11.25 9.88 -12.11
CA GLY A 92 -12.63 9.37 -12.10
C GLY A 92 -12.78 7.95 -11.54
N GLY A 93 -11.85 7.50 -10.70
CA GLY A 93 -11.83 6.13 -10.18
C GLY A 93 -11.06 5.13 -11.06
N ASP A 94 -10.47 5.56 -12.18
CA ASP A 94 -9.64 4.71 -13.03
C ASP A 94 -8.27 4.45 -12.37
N VAL A 95 -8.13 3.24 -11.81
CA VAL A 95 -6.90 2.79 -11.15
C VAL A 95 -5.76 2.65 -12.14
N ALA A 96 -6.01 2.15 -13.34
CA ALA A 96 -4.97 1.94 -14.35
C ALA A 96 -4.38 3.28 -14.79
N ALA A 97 -5.25 4.25 -15.09
CA ALA A 97 -4.82 5.60 -15.48
C ALA A 97 -4.02 6.30 -14.37
N MET A 98 -4.49 6.25 -13.12
CA MET A 98 -3.78 6.84 -11.98
C MET A 98 -2.38 6.22 -11.79
N LEU A 99 -2.28 4.88 -11.84
CA LEU A 99 -1.00 4.19 -11.64
C LEU A 99 -0.02 4.44 -12.79
N ARG A 100 -0.51 4.50 -14.03
CA ARG A 100 0.31 4.84 -15.19
C ARG A 100 0.86 6.25 -15.07
N ALA A 101 0.02 7.22 -14.71
CA ALA A 101 0.45 8.60 -14.50
C ALA A 101 1.45 8.74 -13.34
N ALA A 102 1.26 8.01 -12.24
CA ALA A 102 2.18 8.00 -11.12
C ALA A 102 3.55 7.41 -11.50
N HIS A 103 3.55 6.31 -12.27
CA HIS A 103 4.76 5.75 -12.87
C HIS A 103 5.47 6.76 -13.76
N ASP A 104 4.76 7.37 -14.71
CA ASP A 104 5.35 8.27 -15.70
C ASP A 104 5.95 9.52 -15.03
N TRP A 105 5.28 10.04 -13.99
CA TRP A 105 5.78 11.14 -13.18
C TRP A 105 7.09 10.77 -12.49
N LEU A 106 7.14 9.63 -11.79
CA LEU A 106 8.37 9.20 -11.09
C LEU A 106 9.49 8.89 -12.09
N ALA A 107 9.17 8.22 -13.20
CA ALA A 107 10.13 7.92 -14.25
C ALA A 107 10.72 9.19 -14.88
N ALA A 108 9.95 10.27 -14.98
CA ALA A 108 10.44 11.56 -15.44
C ALA A 108 11.35 12.23 -14.40
N VAL A 109 10.96 12.22 -13.13
CA VAL A 109 11.75 12.82 -12.03
C VAL A 109 13.09 12.11 -11.84
N PHE A 110 13.14 10.78 -11.93
CA PHE A 110 14.38 10.00 -11.75
C PHE A 110 15.24 9.87 -13.02
N LYS A 111 14.83 10.46 -14.15
CA LYS A 111 15.72 10.66 -15.31
C LYS A 111 16.72 11.79 -15.09
N ASP A 112 16.54 12.61 -14.04
CA ASP A 112 17.51 13.62 -13.64
C ASP A 112 18.80 12.96 -13.10
N PRO A 113 19.97 13.23 -13.71
CA PRO A 113 21.27 12.70 -13.28
C PRO A 113 21.63 13.00 -11.81
N GLU A 114 21.11 14.09 -11.22
CA GLU A 114 21.35 14.40 -9.80
C GLU A 114 20.57 13.47 -8.86
N MET A 115 19.39 13.01 -9.29
CA MET A 115 18.50 12.12 -8.53
C MET A 115 18.80 10.62 -8.79
N GLN A 116 19.57 10.29 -9.83
CA GLN A 116 20.00 8.93 -10.17
C GLN A 116 20.87 8.24 -9.11
N ARG A 117 21.40 8.97 -8.12
CA ARG A 117 22.26 8.41 -7.06
C ARG A 117 21.55 7.42 -6.12
N TYR A 118 20.25 7.19 -6.28
CA TYR A 118 19.45 6.33 -5.41
C TYR A 118 18.81 5.17 -6.18
N GLU A 119 19.53 4.05 -6.33
CA GLU A 119 19.07 2.81 -6.99
C GLU A 119 17.70 2.32 -6.49
N ILE A 120 17.37 2.57 -5.23
CA ILE A 120 16.14 2.14 -4.59
C ILE A 120 14.89 2.81 -5.21
N HIS A 121 15.00 4.04 -5.71
CA HIS A 121 13.86 4.70 -6.37
C HIS A 121 13.51 4.08 -7.73
N GLY A 122 14.50 3.54 -8.45
CA GLY A 122 14.26 2.77 -9.67
C GLY A 122 13.43 1.50 -9.41
N ALA A 123 13.58 0.89 -8.23
CA ALA A 123 12.77 -0.25 -7.82
C ALA A 123 11.31 0.15 -7.51
N VAL A 124 11.07 1.34 -6.93
CA VAL A 124 9.70 1.87 -6.75
C VAL A 124 9.04 2.11 -8.11
N VAL A 125 9.75 2.74 -9.06
CA VAL A 125 9.25 2.98 -10.42
C VAL A 125 8.88 1.66 -11.10
N THR A 126 9.76 0.67 -11.03
CA THR A 126 9.53 -0.66 -11.63
C THR A 126 8.32 -1.36 -11.03
N ALA A 127 8.16 -1.31 -9.70
CA ALA A 127 7.03 -1.92 -9.03
C ALA A 127 5.70 -1.20 -9.36
N LEU A 128 5.72 0.13 -9.52
CA LEU A 128 4.56 0.90 -9.99
C LEU A 128 4.21 0.64 -11.47
N ASP A 129 5.19 0.48 -12.36
CA ASP A 129 4.94 0.03 -13.74
C ASP A 129 4.23 -1.33 -13.74
N HIS A 130 4.70 -2.27 -12.91
CA HIS A 130 4.08 -3.58 -12.78
C HIS A 130 2.63 -3.48 -12.28
N ALA A 131 2.38 -2.68 -11.25
CA ALA A 131 1.03 -2.42 -10.74
C ALA A 131 0.12 -1.81 -11.82
N ALA A 132 0.62 -0.84 -12.60
CA ALA A 132 -0.12 -0.21 -13.69
C ALA A 132 -0.49 -1.22 -14.79
N ARG A 133 0.46 -2.07 -15.23
CA ARG A 133 0.21 -3.11 -16.23
C ARG A 133 -0.81 -4.15 -15.78
N LEU A 134 -0.79 -4.52 -14.49
CA LEU A 134 -1.78 -5.42 -13.90
C LEU A 134 -3.16 -4.76 -13.88
N ALA A 135 -3.25 -3.49 -13.49
CA ALA A 135 -4.51 -2.76 -13.48
C ALA A 135 -5.09 -2.59 -14.90
N GLU A 136 -4.26 -2.30 -15.90
CA GLU A 136 -4.65 -2.28 -17.31
C GLU A 136 -5.15 -3.64 -17.79
N ALA A 137 -4.49 -4.72 -17.39
CA ALA A 137 -4.90 -6.07 -17.76
C ALA A 137 -6.23 -6.47 -17.12
N VAL A 138 -6.51 -6.03 -15.89
CA VAL A 138 -7.83 -6.19 -15.25
C VAL A 138 -8.88 -5.36 -15.99
N ALA A 139 -8.60 -4.08 -16.26
CA ALA A 139 -9.53 -3.19 -16.94
C ALA A 139 -9.88 -3.66 -18.36
N SER A 140 -8.91 -4.24 -19.07
CA SER A 140 -9.11 -4.80 -20.42
C SER A 140 -9.67 -6.23 -20.43
N GLY A 141 -9.96 -6.83 -19.27
CA GLY A 141 -10.45 -8.21 -19.16
C GLY A 141 -9.43 -9.30 -19.53
N ARG A 142 -8.13 -8.97 -19.57
CA ARG A 142 -7.04 -9.94 -19.83
C ARG A 142 -6.68 -10.77 -18.59
N LEU A 143 -6.98 -10.24 -17.40
CA LEU A 143 -6.87 -10.96 -16.13
C LEU A 143 -8.25 -11.13 -15.51
N ASP A 144 -8.45 -12.27 -14.86
CA ASP A 144 -9.58 -12.49 -13.97
C ASP A 144 -9.68 -11.35 -12.94
N PRO A 145 -10.85 -10.72 -12.73
CA PRO A 145 -10.97 -9.55 -11.87
C PRO A 145 -10.51 -9.78 -10.44
N GLU A 146 -10.84 -10.91 -9.82
CA GLU A 146 -10.48 -11.16 -8.41
C GLU A 146 -8.98 -11.40 -8.27
N THR A 147 -8.43 -12.26 -9.13
CA THR A 147 -7.00 -12.58 -9.14
C THR A 147 -6.16 -11.36 -9.50
N GLY A 148 -6.57 -10.62 -10.52
CA GLY A 148 -5.86 -9.43 -10.98
C GLY A 148 -5.91 -8.28 -9.95
N LYS A 149 -7.06 -8.05 -9.30
CA LYS A 149 -7.15 -7.08 -8.18
C LYS A 149 -6.20 -7.45 -7.04
N ALA A 150 -6.12 -8.73 -6.66
CA ALA A 150 -5.17 -9.18 -5.64
C ALA A 150 -3.70 -8.95 -6.06
N GLN A 151 -3.37 -9.18 -7.33
CA GLN A 151 -2.03 -8.93 -7.86
C GLN A 151 -1.68 -7.43 -7.90
N VAL A 152 -2.62 -6.56 -8.28
CA VAL A 152 -2.43 -5.10 -8.22
C VAL A 152 -2.11 -4.67 -6.79
N LEU A 153 -2.87 -5.13 -5.81
CA LEU A 153 -2.63 -4.78 -4.42
C LEU A 153 -1.29 -5.31 -3.90
N ALA A 154 -0.89 -6.53 -4.31
CA ALA A 154 0.42 -7.07 -3.97
C ALA A 154 1.56 -6.21 -4.55
N ALA A 155 1.44 -5.79 -5.81
CA ALA A 155 2.42 -4.92 -6.46
C ALA A 155 2.51 -3.55 -5.78
N LEU A 156 1.38 -2.96 -5.38
CA LEU A 156 1.33 -1.72 -4.59
C LEU A 156 2.01 -1.88 -3.23
N GLY A 157 1.73 -2.98 -2.52
CA GLY A 157 2.37 -3.27 -1.24
C GLY A 157 3.90 -3.40 -1.34
N VAL A 158 4.40 -4.02 -2.42
CA VAL A 158 5.85 -4.08 -2.71
C VAL A 158 6.43 -2.70 -2.98
N ALA A 159 5.79 -1.93 -3.87
CA ALA A 159 6.25 -0.60 -4.25
C ALA A 159 6.32 0.35 -3.03
N GLU A 160 5.30 0.33 -2.19
CA GLU A 160 5.27 1.12 -0.95
C GLU A 160 6.34 0.66 0.04
N THR A 161 6.53 -0.65 0.21
CA THR A 161 7.57 -1.18 1.10
C THR A 161 8.96 -0.70 0.67
N ILE A 162 9.25 -0.70 -0.63
CA ILE A 162 10.53 -0.21 -1.17
C ILE A 162 10.71 1.29 -0.87
N ASP A 163 9.67 2.11 -1.07
CA ASP A 163 9.71 3.55 -0.77
C ASP A 163 9.88 3.82 0.74
N VAL A 164 9.22 3.05 1.61
CA VAL A 164 9.42 3.17 3.06
C VAL A 164 10.86 2.83 3.44
N VAL A 165 11.43 1.77 2.85
CA VAL A 165 12.82 1.37 3.08
C VAL A 165 13.81 2.42 2.59
N SER A 166 13.56 3.05 1.43
CA SER A 166 14.45 4.07 0.88
C SER A 166 14.57 5.31 1.79
N ARG A 167 13.54 5.59 2.59
CA ARG A 167 13.46 6.74 3.50
C ARG A 167 14.07 6.49 4.89
N GLY A 168 14.52 5.26 5.18
CA GLY A 168 15.23 4.94 6.42
C GLY A 168 14.35 4.91 7.69
N ALA A 169 13.09 4.48 7.57
CA ALA A 169 12.16 4.31 8.69
C ALA A 169 12.57 3.22 9.70
#